data_AF-A0A662G582-F1
#
_entry.id   AF-A0A662G582-F1
#
_cell.length_a   1.000
_cell.length_b   1.000
_cell.length_c   1.000
_cell.angle_alpha   90.00
_cell.angle_beta   90.00
_cell.angle_gamma   90.00
#
_symmetry.space_group_name_H-M   'P 1'
#
loop_
_entity.id
_entity.type
_entity.pdbx_description
1 polymer ?
#
loop_
_entity_poly.entity_id
_entity_poly.type
_entity_poly.pdbx_seq_one_letter_code
_entity_poly.pdbx_strand_id
1 'polypeptide(L)'
;MIRSTKGTMLTFNAKKIAVIAGLPTHPVILTLIKEVIEQLCTRKLVRRMSRSSHGVKYAITRESPFWLLAKAGEQAPLIEVLATRS
;
A
#
# COMPACT_ATOMS: atom_id res chain seq x y z
N MET A 1 0.56 -9.41 -0.27
CA MET A 1 -0.58 -8.80 -0.99
C MET A 1 -0.21 -8.33 -2.41
N ILE A 2 0.84 -7.52 -2.60
CA ILE A 2 1.26 -7.08 -3.95
C ILE A 2 1.86 -8.25 -4.77
N ARG A 3 2.75 -9.05 -4.17
CA ARG A 3 3.41 -10.18 -4.85
C ARG A 3 2.40 -11.13 -5.54
N SER A 4 1.28 -11.43 -4.88
CA SER A 4 0.22 -12.31 -5.37
C SER A 4 -0.77 -11.65 -6.36
N THR A 5 -0.66 -10.34 -6.60
CA THR A 5 -1.56 -9.63 -7.52
C THR A 5 -1.12 -9.87 -8.97
N LYS A 6 -2.02 -10.36 -9.84
CA LYS A 6 -1.74 -10.58 -11.28
C LYS A 6 -1.91 -9.32 -12.15
N GLY A 7 -2.77 -8.39 -11.75
CA GLY A 7 -3.00 -7.12 -12.47
C GLY A 7 -1.93 -6.06 -12.20
N THR A 8 -2.17 -4.83 -12.66
CA THR A 8 -1.24 -3.67 -12.53
C THR A 8 -1.55 -2.75 -11.36
N MET A 9 -2.60 -3.05 -10.60
CA MET A 9 -3.07 -2.23 -9.48
C MET A 9 -3.62 -3.13 -8.38
N LEU A 10 -3.30 -2.76 -7.14
CA LEU A 10 -3.85 -3.37 -5.94
C LEU A 10 -4.63 -2.30 -5.18
N THR A 11 -5.89 -2.61 -4.83
CA THR A 11 -6.69 -1.72 -3.98
C THR A 11 -6.94 -2.34 -2.61
N PHE A 12 -7.02 -1.47 -1.59
CA PHE A 12 -7.21 -1.86 -0.20
C PHE A 12 -7.80 -0.73 0.64
N ASN A 13 -8.18 -1.06 1.87
CA ASN A 13 -8.63 -0.13 2.91
C ASN A 13 -7.96 -0.49 4.24
N ALA A 14 -8.13 0.35 5.27
CA ALA A 14 -7.53 0.12 6.59
C ALA A 14 -7.96 -1.22 7.22
N LYS A 15 -9.24 -1.61 7.05
CA LYS A 15 -9.76 -2.89 7.56
C LYS A 15 -9.04 -4.09 6.96
N LYS A 16 -8.80 -4.08 5.64
CA LYS A 16 -8.09 -5.15 4.93
C LYS A 16 -6.65 -5.28 5.43
N ILE A 17 -5.96 -4.17 5.70
CA ILE A 17 -4.61 -4.18 6.28
C ILE A 17 -4.62 -4.77 7.69
N ALA A 18 -5.56 -4.34 8.55
CA ALA A 18 -5.69 -4.88 9.91
C ALA A 18 -5.86 -6.40 9.90
N VAL A 19 -6.79 -6.92 9.09
CA VAL A 19 -7.06 -8.36 8.99
C VAL A 19 -5.82 -9.14 8.51
N ILE A 20 -5.13 -8.64 7.49
CA ILE A 20 -3.91 -9.30 6.97
C ILE A 20 -2.79 -9.29 8.01
N ALA A 21 -2.70 -8.24 8.82
CA ALA A 21 -1.73 -8.11 9.90
C ALA A 21 -2.12 -8.88 11.18
N GLY A 22 -3.27 -9.58 11.21
CA GLY A 22 -3.77 -10.25 12.42
C GLY A 22 -4.19 -9.30 13.54
N LEU A 23 -4.45 -8.03 13.22
CA LEU A 23 -4.85 -7.00 14.17
C LEU A 23 -6.37 -6.94 14.34
N PRO A 24 -6.86 -6.60 15.54
CA PRO A 24 -8.29 -6.40 15.76
C PRO A 24 -8.80 -5.18 14.99
N THR A 25 -10.05 -5.23 14.54
CA THR A 25 -10.66 -4.19 13.68
C THR A 25 -11.39 -3.11 14.48
N HIS A 26 -10.91 -2.79 15.68
CA HIS A 26 -11.48 -1.72 16.51
C HIS A 26 -11.28 -0.33 15.87
N PRO A 27 -12.20 0.63 16.06
CA PRO A 27 -12.13 1.96 15.45
C PRO A 27 -10.80 2.69 15.68
N VAL A 28 -10.20 2.56 16.86
CA VAL A 28 -8.91 3.17 17.20
C VAL A 28 -7.79 2.60 16.33
N ILE A 29 -7.70 1.27 16.19
CA ILE A 29 -6.69 0.61 15.36
C ILE A 29 -6.84 0.98 13.89
N LEU A 30 -8.09 1.00 13.38
CA LEU A 30 -8.35 1.40 12.00
C LEU A 30 -7.99 2.85 11.74
N THR A 31 -8.12 3.72 12.74
CA THR A 31 -7.73 5.13 12.66
C THR A 31 -6.22 5.29 12.56
N LEU A 32 -5.46 4.58 13.39
CA LEU A 32 -3.99 4.59 13.34
C LEU A 32 -3.47 4.03 12.02
N ILE A 33 -4.02 2.90 11.55
CA ILE A 33 -3.66 2.34 10.24
C ILE A 33 -3.97 3.35 9.13
N LYS A 34 -5.13 4.01 9.20
CA LYS A 34 -5.49 5.04 8.22
C LYS A 34 -4.47 6.17 8.22
N GLU A 35 -4.09 6.69 9.38
CA GLU A 35 -3.11 7.77 9.49
C GLU A 35 -1.78 7.41 8.83
N VAL A 36 -1.26 6.21 9.08
CA VAL A 36 -0.05 5.71 8.41
C VAL A 36 -0.22 5.64 6.89
N ILE A 37 -1.36 5.14 6.39
CA ILE A 37 -1.63 5.10 4.94
C ILE A 37 -1.69 6.51 4.35
N GLU A 38 -2.25 7.48 5.07
CA GLU A 38 -2.33 8.87 4.61
C GLU A 38 -0.94 9.51 4.56
N GLN A 39 -0.05 9.21 5.52
CA GLN A 39 1.36 9.61 5.45
C GLN A 39 2.11 8.96 4.26
N LEU A 40 1.73 7.74 3.85
CA LEU A 40 2.26 7.14 2.62
C LEU A 40 1.71 7.81 1.36
N CYS A 41 0.48 8.34 1.41
CA CYS A 41 -0.10 9.12 0.33
C CYS A 41 0.63 10.45 0.12
N THR A 42 1.00 11.15 1.20
CA THR A 42 1.76 12.41 1.09
C THR A 42 3.13 12.21 0.43
N ARG A 43 3.74 11.02 0.63
CA ARG A 43 4.99 10.62 -0.01
C ARG A 43 4.83 10.04 -1.43
N LYS A 44 3.62 10.07 -2.00
CA LYS A 44 3.28 9.52 -3.32
C LYS A 44 3.55 8.01 -3.47
N LEU A 45 3.64 7.27 -2.36
CA LEU A 45 3.86 5.83 -2.36
C LEU A 45 2.55 5.04 -2.50
N VAL A 46 1.46 5.63 -2.03
CA VAL A 46 0.08 5.13 -2.12
C VAL A 46 -0.80 6.23 -2.72
N ARG A 47 -1.83 5.86 -3.49
CA ARG A 47 -2.81 6.79 -4.04
C ARG A 47 -4.15 6.65 -3.31
N ARG A 48 -4.69 7.78 -2.84
CA ARG A 48 -6.10 7.85 -2.40
C ARG A 48 -7.00 7.81 -3.63
N MET A 49 -7.98 6.90 -3.66
CA MET A 49 -8.89 6.73 -4.81
C MET A 49 -10.20 7.48 -4.57
N SER A 50 -11.08 6.91 -3.76
CA SER A 50 -12.39 7.48 -3.45
C SER A 50 -12.81 7.16 -2.03
N ARG A 51 -13.73 7.96 -1.51
CA ARG A 51 -14.42 7.70 -0.25
C ARG A 51 -15.76 7.04 -0.57
N SER A 52 -16.06 5.91 0.08
CA SER A 52 -17.38 5.28 0.06
C SER A 52 -17.98 5.26 1.46
N SER A 53 -19.22 4.79 1.58
CA SER A 53 -19.87 4.50 2.87
C SER A 53 -19.05 3.54 3.75
N HIS A 54 -18.20 2.72 3.14
CA HIS A 54 -17.36 1.72 3.82
C HIS A 54 -15.93 2.23 4.13
N GLY A 55 -15.69 3.53 3.94
CA GLY A 55 -14.41 4.19 4.22
C GLY A 55 -13.62 4.57 2.95
N VAL A 56 -12.37 4.95 3.16
CA VAL A 56 -11.48 5.40 2.07
C VAL A 56 -10.83 4.20 1.39
N LYS A 57 -10.84 4.19 0.06
CA LYS A 57 -10.15 3.22 -0.78
C LYS A 57 -8.80 3.77 -1.24
N TYR A 58 -7.77 2.97 -1.09
CA TYR A 58 -6.40 3.28 -1.50
C TYR A 58 -5.94 2.32 -2.60
N ALA A 59 -4.94 2.75 -3.36
CA ALA A 59 -4.34 1.99 -4.43
C ALA A 59 -2.82 2.07 -4.42
N ILE A 60 -2.16 0.96 -4.77
CA ILE A 60 -0.76 0.91 -5.18
C ILE A 60 -0.77 0.41 -6.63
N THR A 61 -0.17 1.16 -7.54
CA THR A 61 -0.05 0.81 -8.96
C THR A 61 1.35 0.31 -9.27
N ARG A 62 1.54 -0.29 -10.45
CA ARG A 62 2.84 -0.83 -10.89
C ARG A 62 3.98 0.19 -10.92
N GLU A 63 3.65 1.47 -11.03
CA GLU A 63 4.61 2.57 -11.06
C GLU A 63 5.13 2.94 -9.66
N SER A 64 4.48 2.47 -8.59
CA SER A 64 4.89 2.75 -7.21
C SER A 64 6.17 2.00 -6.86
N PRO A 65 7.11 2.62 -6.13
CA PRO A 65 8.29 1.94 -5.58
C PRO A 65 7.94 0.68 -4.77
N PHE A 66 6.84 0.69 -4.01
CA PHE A 66 6.38 -0.48 -3.28
C PHE A 66 6.00 -1.65 -4.19
N TRP A 67 5.50 -1.36 -5.40
CA TRP A 67 5.18 -2.41 -6.34
C TRP A 67 6.42 -3.07 -6.91
N LEU A 68 7.37 -2.25 -7.34
CA LEU A 68 8.64 -2.72 -7.89
C LEU A 68 9.38 -3.59 -6.87
N LEU A 69 9.53 -3.09 -5.64
CA LEU A 69 10.17 -3.84 -4.55
C LEU A 69 9.43 -5.15 -4.23
N ALA A 70 8.11 -5.13 -4.17
CA ALA A 70 7.34 -6.34 -3.86
C ALA A 70 7.37 -7.41 -4.97
N LYS A 71 7.62 -7.00 -6.23
CA LYS A 71 7.71 -7.89 -7.40
C LYS A 71 9.14 -8.34 -7.71
N ALA A 72 10.14 -7.54 -7.37
CA ALA A 72 11.56 -7.85 -7.59
C ALA A 72 12.08 -9.02 -6.74
N GLY A 73 11.39 -9.40 -5.66
CA GLY A 73 11.86 -10.46 -4.76
C GLY A 73 12.90 -9.96 -3.75
N GLU A 74 13.55 -10.88 -3.01
CA GLU A 74 14.55 -10.54 -1.98
C GLU A 74 15.94 -10.16 -2.54
N GLN A 75 16.13 -10.22 -3.86
CA GLN A 75 17.46 -10.13 -4.48
C GLN A 75 17.83 -8.76 -5.04
N ALA A 76 16.97 -7.75 -4.96
CA ALA A 76 17.29 -6.43 -5.49
C ALA A 76 17.84 -5.50 -4.38
N PRO A 77 19.06 -4.95 -4.52
CA PRO A 77 19.55 -3.91 -3.64
C PRO A 77 18.57 -2.73 -3.65
N LEU A 78 18.09 -2.34 -2.48
CA LEU A 78 17.11 -1.24 -2.31
C LEU A 78 17.57 0.06 -3.01
N ILE A 79 18.89 0.27 -3.10
CA ILE A 79 19.54 1.42 -3.75
C ILE A 79 19.37 1.38 -5.29
N GLU A 80 19.54 0.22 -5.94
CA GLU A 80 19.49 0.11 -7.41
C GLU A 80 18.08 0.31 -7.98
N VAL A 81 17.07 -0.19 -7.27
CA VAL A 81 15.65 -0.06 -7.67
C VAL A 81 15.17 1.40 -7.59
N LEU A 82 15.76 2.19 -6.68
CA LEU A 82 15.42 3.61 -6.52
C LEU A 82 16.27 4.51 -7.44
N ALA A 83 17.51 4.12 -7.75
CA ALA A 83 18.44 4.92 -8.56
C ALA A 83 18.17 4.86 -10.08
N THR A 84 17.50 3.82 -10.60
CA THR A 84 17.22 3.61 -12.04
C THR A 84 16.21 4.59 -12.67
N ARG A 85 15.82 5.66 -11.96
CA ARG A 85 14.90 6.70 -12.45
C ARG A 85 15.41 8.12 -12.23
N SER A 86 16.73 8.30 -12.14
CA SER A 86 17.39 9.61 -12.15
C SER A 86 17.75 10.04 -13.57
#